data_AF-A0A1S1Q4R6-F1
#
_entry.id   AF-A0A1S1Q4R6-F1
#
_cell.length_a   1.000
_cell.length_b   1.000
_cell.length_c   1.000
_cell.angle_alpha   90.00
_cell.angle_beta   90.00
_cell.angle_gamma   90.00
#
_symmetry.space_group_name_H-M   'P 1'
#
loop_
_entity.id
_entity.type
_entity.pdbx_description
1 polymer ?
#
loop_
_entity_poly.entity_id
_entity_poly.type
_entity_poly.pdbx_seq_one_letter_code
_entity_poly.pdbx_strand_id
1 'polypeptide(L)' 'MRVWDRESGDAQAVLTGDTETVFAVAVTPDGRQIISGGDDGAVRVWDRESGDVYRARTRCQAADLRVRH' A
#
# COMPACT_ATOMS: atom_id res chain seq x y z
N MET A 1 2.35 7.99 -2.99
CA MET A 1 0.94 8.29 -2.64
C MET A 1 0.93 9.39 -1.55
N ARG A 2 -0.17 10.13 -1.34
CA ARG A 2 -0.27 11.15 -0.27
C ARG A 2 -1.54 10.92 0.55
N VAL A 3 -1.42 11.00 1.87
CA VAL A 3 -2.57 11.02 2.78
C VAL A 3 -2.93 12.49 3.01
N TRP A 4 -4.20 12.79 2.83
CA TRP A 4 -4.76 14.12 3.03
C TRP A 4 -5.68 14.09 4.24
N ASP A 5 -5.56 15.08 5.10
CA ASP A 5 -6.55 15.32 6.12
C ASP A 5 -7.83 15.87 5.46
N ARG A 6 -8.98 15.30 5.83
CA ARG A 6 -10.26 15.63 5.18
C ARG A 6 -10.85 16.95 5.66
N GLU A 7 -10.49 17.41 6.85
CA GLU A 7 -11.05 18.63 7.43
C GLU A 7 -10.27 19.88 7.02
N SER A 8 -8.94 19.81 7.06
CA SER A 8 -8.03 20.89 6.66
C SER A 8 -7.70 20.88 5.17
N GLY A 9 -7.76 19.72 4.51
CA GLY A 9 -7.29 19.55 3.14
C GLY A 9 -5.77 19.53 3.02
N ASP A 10 -5.04 19.48 4.13
CA ASP A 10 -3.58 19.45 4.14
C ASP A 10 -3.04 18.03 3.92
N ALA A 11 -1.87 17.93 3.30
CA ALA A 11 -1.18 16.67 3.13
C ALA A 11 -0.56 16.22 4.48
N GLN A 12 -1.23 15.29 5.15
CA GLN A 12 -0.81 14.76 6.45
C GLN A 12 0.43 13.86 6.36
N ALA A 13 0.59 13.11 5.26
CA ALA A 13 1.77 12.28 5.05
C ALA A 13 2.04 12.03 3.56
N VAL A 14 3.31 11.94 3.19
CA VAL A 14 3.74 11.46 1.88
C VAL A 14 4.23 10.03 2.03
N LEU A 15 3.50 9.11 1.43
CA LEU A 15 3.80 7.69 1.42
C LEU A 15 4.82 7.44 0.31
N THR A 16 6.10 7.53 0.66
CA THR A 16 7.26 7.24 -0.20
C THR A 16 7.69 5.79 0.03
N GLY A 17 7.60 4.96 -1.00
CA GLY A 17 7.90 3.52 -0.87
C GLY A 17 7.25 2.66 -1.95
N ASP A 18 6.24 3.19 -2.63
CA ASP A 18 5.72 2.65 -3.88
C ASP A 18 6.56 3.22 -5.03
N THR A 19 7.60 2.48 -5.44
CA THR A 19 8.36 2.77 -6.67
C THR A 19 7.63 2.30 -7.92
N GLU A 20 6.62 1.44 -7.75
CA GLU A 20 5.83 0.83 -8.81
C GLU A 20 4.37 1.29 -8.78
N THR A 21 3.65 0.97 -9.86
CA THR A 21 2.23 1.34 -10.01
C THR A 21 1.38 0.69 -8.91
N VAL A 22 0.56 1.50 -8.23
CA VAL A 22 -0.42 1.02 -7.23
C VAL A 22 -1.71 0.67 -7.95
N PHE A 23 -2.18 -0.57 -7.78
CA PHE A 23 -3.42 -1.05 -8.41
C PHE A 23 -4.63 -0.98 -7.49
N ALA A 24 -4.42 -1.03 -6.18
CA ALA A 24 -5.50 -1.07 -5.21
C ALA A 24 -5.15 -0.31 -3.94
N VAL A 25 -6.17 0.33 -3.35
CA VAL A 25 -6.12 0.98 -2.05
C VAL A 25 -7.38 0.62 -1.25
N ALA A 26 -7.22 0.33 0.03
CA ALA A 26 -8.30 0.12 0.98
C ALA A 26 -8.00 0.88 2.28
N VAL A 27 -9.04 1.30 2.98
CA VAL A 27 -8.96 1.91 4.31
C VAL A 27 -9.74 1.04 5.26
N THR A 28 -9.21 0.78 6.46
CA THR A 28 -9.93 0.02 7.48
C THR A 28 -11.16 0.79 7.94
N PRO A 29 -12.23 0.11 8.40
CA PRO A 29 -13.46 0.78 8.85
C PRO A 29 -13.25 1.76 9.99
N ASP A 30 -12.25 1.50 10.84
CA ASP A 30 -11.83 2.40 11.94
C ASP A 30 -11.00 3.60 11.47
N GLY A 31 -10.66 3.66 10.17
CA GLY A 31 -9.89 4.74 9.56
C GLY A 31 -8.45 4.83 10.04
N ARG A 32 -7.94 3.82 10.76
CA ARG A 32 -6.57 3.83 11.32
C ARG A 32 -5.52 3.36 10.33
N GLN A 33 -5.88 2.42 9.47
CA GLN A 33 -4.94 1.79 8.56
C GLN A 33 -5.33 2.01 7.11
N ILE A 34 -4.32 2.26 6.29
CA ILE A 34 -4.44 2.32 4.83
C ILE A 34 -3.64 1.16 4.26
N ILE A 35 -4.23 0.39 3.37
CA ILE A 35 -3.61 -0.75 2.73
C ILE A 35 -3.46 -0.42 1.24
N SER A 36 -2.24 -0.51 0.72
CA SER A 36 -1.96 -0.37 -0.71
C SER A 36 -1.32 -1.63 -1.29
N GLY A 37 -1.69 -1.96 -2.53
CA GLY A 37 -1.10 -3.05 -3.30
C GLY A 37 -0.51 -2.53 -4.61
N GLY A 38 0.76 -2.86 -4.87
CA GLY A 38 1.49 -2.43 -6.06
C GLY A 38 1.92 -3.58 -6.97
N ASP A 39 2.39 -3.24 -8.17
CA ASP A 39 2.91 -4.18 -9.17
C ASP A 39 4.15 -4.94 -8.68
N ASP A 40 4.85 -4.41 -7.68
CA ASP A 40 5.97 -5.09 -7.02
C ASP A 40 5.55 -6.31 -6.16
N GLY A 41 4.25 -6.65 -6.16
CA GLY A 41 3.67 -7.75 -5.39
C GLY A 41 3.71 -7.52 -3.88
N ALA A 42 4.06 -6.32 -3.44
CA ALA A 42 4.07 -5.97 -2.03
C ALA A 42 2.75 -5.34 -1.62
N VAL A 43 2.28 -5.75 -0.43
CA VAL A 43 1.20 -5.08 0.29
C VAL A 43 1.85 -4.18 1.34
N ARG A 44 1.46 -2.92 1.36
CA ARG A 44 1.93 -1.95 2.35
C ARG A 44 0.75 -1.55 3.22
N VAL A 45 0.94 -1.62 4.53
CA VAL A 45 -0.02 -1.16 5.53
C VAL A 45 0.58 0.06 6.19
N TRP A 46 -0.17 1.16 6.14
CA TRP A 46 0.20 2.44 6.71
C TRP A 46 -0.66 2.67 7.94
N ASP A 47 -0.03 2.79 9.10
CA ASP A 47 -0.73 3.10 10.35
C ASP A 47 -0.72 4.62 10.57
N ARG A 48 -1.91 5.22 10.67
CA ARG A 48 -2.05 6.68 10.79
C ARG A 48 -1.68 7.22 12.17
N GLU A 49 -1.78 6.40 13.23
CA GLU A 49 -1.51 6.86 14.60
C GLU A 49 -0.01 6.88 14.90
N SER A 50 0.70 5.82 14.51
CA SER A 50 2.15 5.69 14.68
C SER A 50 2.96 6.34 13.55
N GLY A 51 2.38 6.45 12.35
CA GLY A 51 3.11 6.82 11.14
C GLY A 51 3.96 5.69 10.56
N ASP A 52 3.86 4.48 11.12
CA ASP A 52 4.63 3.32 10.70
C ASP A 52 4.13 2.73 9.39
N VAL A 53 5.06 2.08 8.67
CA VAL A 53 4.80 1.40 7.40
C VAL A 53 5.22 -0.05 7.51
N TYR A 54 4.24 -0.95 7.43
CA TYR A 54 4.49 -2.37 7.40
C TYR A 54 4.41 -2.87 5.96
N ARG A 55 5.52 -3.40 5.43
CA ARG A 55 5.55 -4.01 4.11
C ARG A 55 5.49 -5.53 4.25
N ALA A 56 4.37 -6.11 3.87
CA ALA A 56 4.24 -7.55 3.72
C ALA A 56 4.47 -7.92 2.26
N ARG A 57 5.47 -8.78 2.02
CA ARG A 57 5.59 -9.45 0.71
C ARG A 57 4.66 -10.64 0.73
N THR A 58 3.54 -10.53 0.01
CA THR A 58 2.75 -11.72 -0.30
C THR A 58 3.65 -12.63 -1.12
N ARG A 59 3.97 -13.82 -0.62
CA ARG A 59 4.69 -14.83 -1.40
C ARG A 59 3.71 -15.41 -2.42
N CYS A 60 3.39 -14.64 -3.45
CA CYS A 60 2.91 -15.14 -4.72
C CYS A 60 3.88 -14.59 -5.75
N GLN A 61 5.02 -15.27 -5.90
CA GLN A 61 5.86 -14.99 -7.05
C GLN A 61 5.08 -15.50 -8.26
N ALA A 62 4.55 -14.58 -9.07
CA ALA A 62 4.13 -14.89 -10.43
C ALA A 62 5.39 -15.13 -11.29
N ALA A 63 6.19 -16.12 -10.92
CA ALA A 63 7.23 -16.68 -11.76
C ALA A 63 7.28 -18.18 -11.46
N ASP A 64 6.32 -18.92 -12.01
CA ASP A 64 6.62 -19.97 -12.98
C ASP A 64 5.31 -20.53 -13.55
N LEU A 65 4.64 -19.78 -14.44
CA LEU A 65 3.77 -20.40 -15.43
C LEU A 65 4.58 -20.54 -16.73
N ARG A 66 5.63 -21.35 -16.70
CA ARG A 66 6.07 -22.03 -17.92
C ARG A 66 4.97 -23.01 -18.29
N VAL A 67 4.10 -22.60 -19.20
CA VAL A 67 3.33 -23.55 -20.02
C VAL A 67 4.38 -24.41 -20.70
N ARG A 68 4.58 -25.64 -20.22
CA ARG A 68 5.39 -26.62 -20.93
C ARG A 68 4.60 -27.00 -22.17
N HIS A 69 5.18 -26.73 -23.33
CA HIS A 69 4.82 -27.38 -24.58
C HIS A 69 6.05 -28.09 -25.12
#